data_AF-A0AA35YU89-F1
#
_entry.id   AF-A0AA35YU89-F1
#
_cell.length_a   1.000
_cell.length_b   1.000
_cell.length_c   1.000
_cell.angle_alpha   90.00
_cell.angle_beta   90.00
_cell.angle_gamma   90.00
#
_symmetry.space_group_name_H-M   'P 1'
#
loop_
_entity.id
_entity.type
_entity.pdbx_description
1 polymer ?
#
loop_
_entity_poly.entity_id
_entity_poly.type
_entity_poly.pdbx_seq_one_letter_code
_entity_poly.pdbx_strand_id
1 'polypeptide(L)'
;MNSTGRMLPQIQHTNKTTYTYNTMIKTHLSNSNTNPQMALELYVKMKRNGINCDNYTYPFVLKACKMICGLWEGRQVHGEVMKVGFFDSDAFVRNGLIGMYCKCQQMNCSRILFNGFRGKDLVSWNLMLGGYVECRNMVEAQKLFDEMPERDVVSWSVMIDGN
;
A
#
# COMPACT_ATOMS: atom_id res chain seq x y z
N MET A 1 -41.43 -43.61 20.55
CA MET A 1 -40.54 -44.00 19.44
C MET A 1 -40.39 -42.80 18.53
N ASN A 2 -39.15 -42.29 18.46
CA ASN A 2 -38.53 -41.45 17.43
C ASN A 2 -39.16 -40.08 17.10
N SER A 3 -38.44 -38.97 16.90
CA SER A 3 -37.13 -38.45 17.31
C SER A 3 -36.98 -37.14 16.53
N THR A 4 -36.91 -36.02 17.26
CA THR A 4 -36.06 -34.85 16.96
C THR A 4 -35.83 -34.47 15.48
N GLY A 5 -36.73 -33.66 14.92
CA GLY A 5 -36.40 -32.75 13.82
C GLY A 5 -35.81 -31.44 14.36
N ARG A 6 -34.61 -31.49 14.95
CA ARG A 6 -33.86 -30.26 15.27
C ARG A 6 -33.47 -29.61 13.94
N MET A 7 -34.08 -28.47 13.63
CA MET A 7 -33.54 -27.54 12.65
C MET A 7 -32.08 -27.25 13.01
N LEU A 8 -31.17 -27.62 12.12
CA LEU A 8 -29.76 -27.26 12.21
C LEU A 8 -29.67 -25.74 12.33
N PRO A 9 -28.96 -25.19 13.34
CA PRO A 9 -28.57 -23.80 13.29
C PRO A 9 -27.75 -23.61 12.02
N GLN A 10 -28.07 -22.60 11.21
CA GLN A 10 -27.16 -22.13 10.18
C GLN A 10 -25.89 -21.63 10.89
N ILE A 11 -24.88 -22.49 10.96
CA ILE A 11 -23.61 -22.20 11.61
C ILE A 11 -22.85 -21.22 10.71
N GLN A 12 -22.76 -19.98 11.21
CA GLN A 12 -21.74 -18.96 10.96
C GLN A 12 -21.75 -18.26 9.58
N HIS A 13 -22.60 -17.23 9.45
CA HIS A 13 -22.04 -15.94 9.03
C HIS A 13 -20.93 -15.60 10.02
N THR A 14 -19.69 -15.99 9.72
CA THR A 14 -18.55 -15.47 10.48
C THR A 14 -18.64 -13.95 10.35
N ASN A 15 -18.91 -13.26 11.47
CA ASN A 15 -18.77 -11.81 11.57
C ASN A 15 -17.28 -11.51 11.39
N LYS A 16 -16.82 -11.56 10.14
CA LYS A 16 -15.43 -11.27 9.81
C LYS A 16 -15.21 -9.82 10.19
N THR A 17 -14.26 -9.59 11.07
CA THR A 17 -13.91 -8.25 11.55
C THR A 17 -12.83 -7.66 10.65
N THR A 18 -12.61 -6.34 10.76
CA THR A 18 -11.47 -5.66 10.14
C THR A 18 -10.15 -6.38 10.43
N TYR A 19 -9.96 -6.85 11.67
CA TYR A 19 -8.80 -7.64 12.07
C TYR A 19 -8.63 -8.95 11.27
N THR A 20 -9.72 -9.71 11.08
CA THR A 20 -9.66 -10.96 10.30
C THR A 20 -9.25 -10.68 8.86
N TYR A 21 -9.81 -9.65 8.23
CA TYR A 21 -9.44 -9.27 6.86
C TYR A 21 -8.00 -8.78 6.78
N ASN A 22 -7.56 -7.89 7.68
CA ASN A 22 -6.19 -7.40 7.73
C ASN A 22 -5.19 -8.55 7.85
N THR A 23 -5.50 -9.54 8.70
CA THR A 23 -4.69 -10.74 8.85
C THR A 23 -4.62 -11.53 7.54
N MET A 24 -5.76 -11.86 6.93
CA MET A 24 -5.79 -12.63 5.67
C MET A 24 -5.04 -11.91 4.53
N ILE A 25 -5.28 -10.61 4.36
CA ILE A 25 -4.62 -9.77 3.34
C ILE A 25 -3.10 -9.79 3.56
N LYS A 26 -2.63 -9.56 4.79
CA LYS A 26 -1.20 -9.60 5.13
C LYS A 26 -0.59 -10.98 4.85
N THR A 27 -1.25 -12.06 5.23
CA THR A 27 -0.74 -13.43 5.04
C THR A 27 -0.47 -13.74 3.57
N HIS A 28 -1.32 -13.28 2.65
CA HIS A 28 -1.12 -13.45 1.20
C HIS A 28 0.06 -12.64 0.63
N LEU A 29 0.70 -11.76 1.42
CA LEU A 29 1.82 -10.91 1.01
C LEU A 29 3.13 -11.14 1.78
N SER A 30 3.13 -12.10 2.72
CA SER A 30 4.27 -12.37 3.62
C SER A 30 4.82 -13.79 3.52
N ASN A 31 4.11 -14.72 2.88
CA ASN A 31 4.51 -16.13 2.79
C ASN A 31 5.24 -16.44 1.47
N SER A 32 5.92 -17.60 1.41
CA SER A 32 6.58 -18.13 0.21
C SER A 32 5.64 -18.24 -1.01
N ASN A 33 4.33 -18.36 -0.77
CA ASN A 33 3.29 -18.31 -1.78
C ASN A 33 2.58 -16.93 -1.80
N THR A 34 3.32 -15.90 -2.20
CA THR A 34 2.75 -14.55 -2.28
C THR A 34 1.75 -14.46 -3.45
N ASN A 35 0.53 -14.02 -3.14
CA ASN A 35 -0.56 -13.88 -4.11
C ASN A 35 -1.22 -12.50 -3.96
N PRO A 36 -0.70 -11.46 -4.63
CA PRO A 36 -1.22 -10.10 -4.51
C PRO A 36 -2.63 -9.95 -5.10
N GLN A 37 -3.00 -10.73 -6.11
CA GLN A 37 -4.38 -10.74 -6.65
C GLN A 37 -5.38 -11.17 -5.57
N MET A 38 -5.09 -12.26 -4.85
CA MET A 38 -5.96 -12.73 -3.76
C MET A 38 -6.06 -11.71 -2.62
N ALA A 39 -4.98 -10.99 -2.31
CA ALA A 39 -5.00 -9.91 -1.33
C ALA A 39 -5.97 -8.78 -1.76
N LEU A 40 -5.98 -8.42 -3.05
CA LEU A 40 -6.90 -7.42 -3.60
C LEU A 40 -8.34 -7.93 -3.65
N GLU A 41 -8.56 -9.20 -3.98
CA GLU A 41 -9.89 -9.82 -3.93
C GLU A 41 -10.48 -9.81 -2.52
N LEU A 42 -9.65 -10.11 -1.50
CA LEU A 42 -10.06 -10.02 -0.10
C LEU A 42 -10.40 -8.59 0.33
N TYR A 43 -9.64 -7.61 -0.13
CA TYR A 43 -9.95 -6.19 0.08
C TYR A 43 -11.29 -5.80 -0.56
N VAL A 44 -11.54 -6.18 -1.82
CA VAL A 44 -12.82 -5.94 -2.47
C VAL A 44 -13.97 -6.61 -1.71
N LYS A 45 -13.76 -7.84 -1.23
CA LYS A 45 -14.74 -8.58 -0.42
C LYS A 45 -15.00 -7.91 0.93
N MET A 46 -13.97 -7.38 1.60
CA MET A 46 -14.09 -6.61 2.83
C MET A 46 -15.04 -5.41 2.64
N LYS A 47 -14.81 -4.64 1.57
CA LYS A 47 -15.64 -3.48 1.23
C LYS A 47 -17.08 -3.84 0.84
N ARG A 48 -17.27 -4.90 0.06
CA ARG A 48 -18.60 -5.41 -0.31
C ARG A 48 -19.43 -5.85 0.91
N ASN A 49 -18.76 -6.30 1.97
CA ASN A 49 -19.39 -6.66 3.23
C ASN A 49 -19.64 -5.46 4.16
N GLY A 50 -19.38 -4.22 3.72
CA GLY A 50 -19.58 -3.01 4.52
C GLY A 50 -18.58 -2.86 5.66
N ILE A 51 -17.44 -3.56 5.61
CA ILE A 51 -16.42 -3.49 6.66
C ILE A 51 -15.45 -2.36 6.31
N ASN A 52 -15.30 -1.42 7.23
CA ASN A 52 -14.40 -0.28 7.07
C ASN A 52 -12.93 -0.73 7.10
N CYS A 53 -12.18 -0.22 6.13
CA CYS A 53 -10.73 -0.35 6.09
C CYS A 53 -10.09 0.64 7.06
N ASP A 54 -8.94 0.28 7.61
CA ASP A 54 -8.18 1.11 8.53
C ASP A 54 -6.74 1.32 8.03
N ASN A 55 -5.95 2.06 8.81
CA ASN A 55 -4.55 2.31 8.51
C ASN A 55 -3.67 1.05 8.53
N TYR A 56 -4.17 -0.08 9.05
CA TYR A 56 -3.51 -1.38 8.93
C TYR A 56 -3.89 -2.11 7.64
N THR A 57 -5.07 -1.85 7.06
CA THR A 57 -5.50 -2.43 5.78
C THR A 57 -4.68 -1.86 4.62
N TYR A 58 -4.63 -0.54 4.49
CA TYR A 58 -4.14 0.12 3.28
C TYR A 58 -2.67 -0.16 2.93
N PRO A 59 -1.70 -0.21 3.87
CA PRO A 59 -0.31 -0.49 3.51
C PRO A 59 -0.14 -1.84 2.81
N PHE A 60 -0.91 -2.86 3.19
CA PHE A 60 -0.87 -4.17 2.53
C PHE A 60 -1.58 -4.16 1.19
N VAL A 61 -2.73 -3.49 1.07
CA VAL A 61 -3.43 -3.34 -0.22
C VAL A 61 -2.55 -2.59 -1.22
N LEU A 62 -1.89 -1.50 -0.79
CA LEU A 62 -0.96 -0.73 -1.62
C LEU A 62 0.28 -1.54 -1.98
N LYS A 63 0.79 -2.38 -1.07
CA LYS A 63 1.84 -3.35 -1.37
C LYS A 63 1.38 -4.32 -2.47
N ALA A 64 0.17 -4.85 -2.40
CA ALA A 64 -0.38 -5.73 -3.43
C ALA A 64 -0.47 -5.02 -4.79
N CYS A 65 -1.02 -3.80 -4.85
CA CYS A 65 -1.03 -2.98 -6.07
C CYS A 65 0.37 -2.77 -6.64
N LYS A 66 1.35 -2.45 -5.77
CA LYS A 66 2.76 -2.27 -6.14
C LYS A 66 3.34 -3.52 -6.79
N MET A 67 3.06 -4.70 -6.23
CA MET A 67 3.61 -5.98 -6.72
C MET A 67 3.08 -6.39 -8.10
N ILE A 68 1.87 -5.97 -8.45
CA ILE A 68 1.26 -6.26 -9.76
C ILE A 68 1.36 -5.09 -10.75
N CYS A 69 2.04 -4.00 -10.39
CA CYS A 69 2.02 -2.73 -11.13
C CYS A 69 0.59 -2.25 -11.44
N GLY A 70 -0.33 -2.48 -10.48
CA GLY A 70 -1.78 -2.29 -10.61
C GLY A 70 -2.18 -0.84 -10.40
N LEU A 71 -1.95 0.00 -11.41
CA LEU A 71 -2.23 1.43 -11.35
C LEU A 71 -3.73 1.72 -11.20
N TRP A 72 -4.59 0.90 -11.79
CA TRP A 72 -6.04 1.06 -11.69
C TRP A 72 -6.54 0.82 -10.26
N GLU A 73 -6.12 -0.28 -9.66
CA GLU A 73 -6.41 -0.64 -8.27
C GLU A 73 -5.82 0.39 -7.31
N GLY A 74 -4.58 0.81 -7.56
CA GLY A 74 -3.90 1.86 -6.81
C GLY A 74 -4.66 3.19 -6.80
N ARG A 75 -5.22 3.63 -7.94
CA ARG A 75 -6.03 4.86 -8.00
C ARG A 75 -7.35 4.75 -7.21
N GLN A 76 -7.99 3.59 -7.23
CA GLN A 76 -9.19 3.37 -6.41
C GLN A 76 -8.87 3.45 -4.92
N VAL A 77 -7.77 2.84 -4.50
CA VAL A 77 -7.30 2.88 -3.10
C VAL A 77 -6.89 4.30 -2.70
N HIS A 78 -6.20 5.03 -3.58
CA HIS A 78 -5.86 6.44 -3.36
C HIS A 78 -7.11 7.26 -3.01
N GLY A 79 -8.13 7.24 -3.87
CA GLY A 79 -9.35 8.05 -3.65
C GLY A 79 -10.02 7.74 -2.31
N GLU A 80 -10.01 6.48 -1.90
CA GLU A 80 -10.53 6.06 -0.60
C GLU A 80 -9.67 6.57 0.56
N VAL A 81 -8.35 6.39 0.50
CA VAL A 81 -7.39 6.89 1.51
C VAL A 81 -7.53 8.39 1.73
N MET A 82 -7.69 9.17 0.66
CA MET A 82 -7.91 10.61 0.76
C MET A 82 -9.26 10.93 1.41
N LYS A 83 -10.32 10.21 1.02
CA LYS A 83 -11.66 10.39 1.58
C LYS A 83 -11.71 10.12 3.10
N VAL A 84 -10.98 9.11 3.58
CA VAL A 84 -10.95 8.74 5.01
C VAL A 84 -9.88 9.49 5.81
N GLY A 85 -9.03 10.29 5.14
CA GLY A 85 -8.05 11.16 5.80
C GLY A 85 -6.74 10.49 6.23
N PHE A 86 -6.49 9.22 5.87
CA PHE A 86 -5.29 8.52 6.33
C PHE A 86 -4.00 8.98 5.65
N PHE A 87 -4.06 9.71 4.53
CA PHE A 87 -2.86 10.25 3.89
C PHE A 87 -2.10 11.22 4.81
N ASP A 88 -2.81 12.12 5.47
CA ASP A 88 -2.20 13.12 6.34
C ASP A 88 -1.86 12.54 7.72
N SER A 89 -2.66 11.60 8.23
CA SER A 89 -2.52 11.09 9.59
C SER A 89 -1.59 9.88 9.74
N ASP A 90 -1.32 9.11 8.68
CA ASP A 90 -0.56 7.86 8.78
C ASP A 90 0.58 7.77 7.75
N ALA A 91 1.82 7.75 8.24
CA ALA A 91 3.03 7.71 7.41
C ALA A 91 3.16 6.40 6.62
N PHE A 92 2.69 5.26 7.13
CA PHE A 92 2.77 3.99 6.42
C PHE A 92 1.80 3.96 5.23
N VAL A 93 0.59 4.48 5.42
CA VAL A 93 -0.39 4.62 4.33
C VAL A 93 0.14 5.57 3.25
N ARG A 94 0.64 6.74 3.67
CA ARG A 94 1.22 7.76 2.78
C ARG A 94 2.42 7.24 2.00
N ASN A 95 3.40 6.63 2.66
CA ASN A 95 4.57 6.05 2.01
C ASN A 95 4.19 4.86 1.09
N GLY A 96 3.18 4.08 1.48
CA GLY A 96 2.59 3.04 0.63
C GLY A 96 2.04 3.60 -0.69
N LEU A 97 1.32 4.73 -0.64
CA LEU A 97 0.76 5.38 -1.83
C LEU A 97 1.85 5.93 -2.75
N ILE A 98 2.83 6.65 -2.19
CA ILE A 98 3.97 7.19 -2.96
C ILE A 98 4.71 6.05 -3.64
N GLY A 99 5.07 5.01 -2.90
CA GLY A 99 5.79 3.84 -3.43
C GLY A 99 5.00 3.08 -4.50
N MET A 100 3.67 3.02 -4.40
CA MET A 100 2.81 2.41 -5.42
C MET A 100 2.88 3.18 -6.75
N TYR A 101 2.78 4.52 -6.71
CA TYR A 101 2.91 5.32 -7.94
C TYR A 101 4.32 5.27 -8.52
N CYS A 102 5.36 5.27 -7.69
CA CYS A 102 6.74 5.09 -8.16
C CYS A 102 6.88 3.79 -8.94
N LYS A 103 6.37 2.68 -8.40
CA LYS A 103 6.47 1.37 -9.07
C LYS A 103 5.66 1.29 -10.36
N CYS A 104 4.55 2.01 -10.44
CA CYS A 104 3.76 2.15 -11.67
C CYS A 104 4.36 3.17 -12.66
N GLN A 105 5.59 3.65 -12.42
CA GLN A 105 6.29 4.66 -13.22
C GLN A 105 5.51 5.98 -13.39
N GLN A 106 4.60 6.27 -12.46
CA GLN A 106 3.79 7.48 -12.46
C GLN A 106 4.47 8.57 -11.60
N MET A 107 5.70 8.93 -11.96
CA MET A 107 6.54 9.81 -11.14
C MET A 107 5.93 11.19 -10.90
N ASN A 108 5.13 11.71 -11.84
CA ASN A 108 4.39 12.96 -11.64
C ASN A 108 3.38 12.84 -10.48
N CYS A 109 2.62 11.74 -10.41
CA CYS A 109 1.69 11.49 -9.31
C CYS A 109 2.44 11.30 -8.00
N SER A 110 3.55 10.55 -8.00
CA SER A 110 4.40 10.37 -6.82
C SER A 110 4.93 11.70 -6.30
N ARG A 111 5.43 12.58 -7.18
CA ARG A 111 5.98 13.89 -6.80
C ARG A 111 4.91 14.83 -6.24
N ILE A 112 3.69 14.81 -6.80
CA ILE A 112 2.56 15.58 -6.24
C ILE A 112 2.26 15.15 -4.81
N LEU A 113 2.13 13.84 -4.57
CA LEU A 113 1.90 13.31 -3.23
C LEU A 113 3.06 13.65 -2.29
N PHE A 114 4.30 13.44 -2.74
CA PHE A 114 5.50 13.75 -1.97
C PHE A 114 5.57 15.22 -1.55
N ASN A 115 5.28 16.15 -2.46
CA ASN A 115 5.27 17.58 -2.16
C ASN A 115 4.09 18.01 -1.29
N GLY A 116 2.98 17.25 -1.29
CA GLY A 116 1.72 17.61 -0.66
C GLY A 116 1.69 17.59 0.88
N PHE A 117 2.70 17.03 1.54
CA PHE A 117 2.76 16.97 3.01
C PHE A 117 4.09 17.49 3.59
N ARG A 118 4.04 17.92 4.86
CA ARG A 118 5.20 18.37 5.64
C ARG A 118 5.75 17.24 6.52
N GLY A 119 6.99 17.35 6.99
CA GLY A 119 7.59 16.34 7.87
C GLY A 119 7.91 15.03 7.13
N LYS A 120 8.62 15.13 6.01
CA LYS A 120 9.10 14.00 5.23
C LYS A 120 10.16 13.22 6.01
N ASP A 121 9.93 11.92 6.20
CA ASP A 121 10.91 11.00 6.78
C ASP A 121 11.86 10.46 5.69
N LEU A 122 12.98 9.87 6.11
CA LEU A 122 13.95 9.26 5.19
C LEU A 122 13.31 8.20 4.28
N VAL A 123 12.29 7.49 4.75
CA VAL A 123 11.56 6.50 3.96
C VAL A 123 10.90 7.15 2.75
N SER A 124 10.19 8.27 2.94
CA SER A 124 9.54 9.00 1.84
C SER A 124 10.53 9.56 0.81
N TRP A 125 11.69 10.07 1.26
CA TRP A 125 12.77 10.52 0.38
C TRP A 125 13.36 9.38 -0.43
N ASN A 126 13.73 8.28 0.24
CA ASN A 126 14.32 7.10 -0.39
C ASN A 126 13.36 6.44 -1.40
N LEU A 127 12.04 6.45 -1.14
CA LEU A 127 11.04 5.97 -2.08
C LEU A 127 11.00 6.79 -3.39
N MET A 128 11.08 8.11 -3.27
CA MET A 128 11.10 8.99 -4.44
C MET A 128 12.42 8.87 -5.21
N LEU A 129 13.54 8.81 -4.48
CA LEU A 129 14.87 8.64 -5.07
C LEU A 129 14.95 7.35 -5.88
N GLY A 130 14.57 6.22 -5.26
CA GLY A 130 14.51 4.93 -5.93
C GLY A 130 13.57 4.92 -7.12
N GLY A 131 12.43 5.63 -7.04
CA GLY A 131 11.50 5.78 -8.16
C GLY A 131 12.14 6.49 -9.36
N TYR A 132 12.89 7.57 -9.16
CA TYR A 132 13.59 8.26 -10.24
C TYR A 132 14.72 7.41 -10.85
N VAL A 133 15.49 6.70 -10.01
CA VAL A 133 16.54 5.78 -10.45
C VAL A 133 15.96 4.62 -11.27
N GLU A 134 14.88 3.97 -10.81
CA GLU A 134 14.19 2.91 -11.56
C GLU A 134 13.67 3.41 -12.93
N CYS A 135 13.31 4.69 -13.03
CA CYS A 135 12.90 5.34 -14.28
C CYS A 135 14.07 5.87 -15.13
N ARG A 136 15.32 5.58 -14.75
CA ARG A 136 16.56 6.09 -15.39
C ARG A 136 16.63 7.62 -15.48
N ASN A 137 15.96 8.33 -14.57
CA ASN A 137 15.99 9.78 -14.51
C ASN A 137 16.98 10.25 -13.43
N MET A 138 18.27 10.06 -13.71
CA MET A 138 19.34 10.42 -12.77
C MET A 138 19.44 11.92 -12.51
N VAL A 139 18.97 12.75 -13.44
CA VAL A 139 18.94 14.22 -13.25
C VAL A 139 17.97 14.58 -12.12
N GLU A 140 16.74 14.06 -12.15
CA GLU A 140 15.78 14.31 -11.07
C GLU A 140 16.15 13.57 -9.77
N ALA A 141 16.76 12.39 -9.87
CA ALA A 141 17.29 11.69 -8.70
C ALA A 141 18.36 12.53 -7.99
N GLN A 142 19.33 13.08 -8.72
CA GLN A 142 20.38 13.93 -8.16
C GLN A 142 19.81 15.20 -7.52
N LYS A 143 18.89 15.89 -8.20
CA LYS A 143 18.22 17.07 -7.62
C LYS A 143 17.52 16.74 -6.32
N LEU A 144 16.76 15.64 -6.30
CA LEU A 144 16.06 15.21 -5.10
C LEU A 144 17.05 14.83 -3.98
N PHE A 145 18.14 14.14 -4.33
CA PHE A 145 19.20 13.78 -3.39
C PHE A 145 19.85 15.02 -2.78
N ASP A 146 20.07 16.09 -3.56
CA ASP A 146 20.62 17.36 -3.09
C ASP A 146 19.64 18.10 -2.14
N GLU A 147 18.33 17.99 -2.39
CA GLU A 147 17.27 18.54 -1.53
C GLU A 147 17.12 17.83 -0.16
N MET A 148 17.64 16.59 -0.02
CA MET A 148 17.50 15.82 1.22
C MET A 148 18.22 16.50 2.41
N PRO A 149 17.51 16.75 3.54
CA PRO A 149 18.13 17.35 4.72
C PRO A 149 19.12 16.41 5.42
N GLU A 150 18.83 15.11 5.40
CA GLU A 150 19.66 14.04 5.95
C GLU A 150 19.70 12.88 4.96
N ARG A 151 20.78 12.10 4.98
CA ARG A 151 21.00 10.97 4.06
C ARG A 151 21.50 9.77 4.85
N ASP A 152 20.94 8.61 4.57
CA ASP A 152 21.36 7.34 5.20
C ASP A 152 22.03 6.42 4.17
N VAL A 153 22.47 5.26 4.64
CA VAL A 153 23.11 4.24 3.79
C VAL A 153 22.22 3.88 2.58
N VAL A 154 20.89 3.90 2.75
CA VAL A 154 19.94 3.60 1.67
C VAL A 154 19.96 4.71 0.62
N SER A 155 19.95 5.99 1.03
CA SER A 155 20.04 7.12 0.09
C SER A 155 21.28 7.03 -0.80
N TRP A 156 22.44 6.74 -0.22
CA TRP A 156 23.70 6.59 -0.96
C TRP A 156 23.72 5.35 -1.85
N SER A 157 23.25 4.20 -1.35
CA SER A 157 23.14 2.96 -2.14
C SER A 157 22.32 3.18 -3.40
N VAL A 158 21.15 3.81 -3.28
CA VAL A 158 20.25 4.06 -4.42
C VAL A 158 20.92 4.91 -5.50
N MET A 159 21.73 5.91 -5.13
CA MET A 159 22.44 6.74 -6.11
C MET A 159 23.57 5.98 -6.81
N ILE A 160 24.26 5.10 -6.09
CA ILE A 160 25.33 4.27 -6.67
C ILE A 160 24.72 3.23 -7.62
N ASP A 161 23.59 2.62 -7.26
CA ASP A 161 22.90 1.61 -8.08
C ASP A 161 22.34 2.19 -9.40
N GLY A 162 22.15 3.51 -9.47
CA GLY A 162 21.63 4.20 -10.65
C GLY A 162 22.67 4.67 -11.67
N ASN A 163 23.97 4.58 -11.35
CA ASN A 163 25.06 5.13 -12.15
C ASN A 163 25.87 4.03 -12.86
#